data_AF-M0CDN6-F1
#
_entry.id   AF-M0CDN6-F1
#
_cell.length_a   1.000
_cell.length_b   1.000
_cell.length_c   1.000
_cell.angle_alpha   90.00
_cell.angle_beta   90.00
_cell.angle_gamma   90.00
#
_symmetry.space_group_name_H-M   'P 1'
#
loop_
_entity.id
_entity.type
_entity.pdbx_description
1 polymer ?
#
loop_
_entity_poly.entity_id
_entity_poly.type
_entity_poly.pdbx_seq_one_letter_code
_entity_poly.pdbx_strand_id
1 'polypeptide(L)'
;MNRRALLAAVPSIALAGCATRLGIADRIEITRKFVRLHPWDDDEPFDAVVRRYDPDEGVAYDDDPHEALADEVDPDEPLVVSDSVADRLAAEYEIVEYRIYACALDGDDCRETTLVREDFNAVEAGDVVDIVSRSSGAGLVNIHERREERD
;
A
#
# COMPACT_ATOMS: atom_id res chain seq x y z
N MET A 1 52.78 56.17 -9.84
CA MET A 1 52.13 55.45 -8.72
C MET A 1 51.11 54.50 -9.31
N ASN A 2 51.41 53.20 -9.29
CA ASN A 2 50.57 52.13 -9.82
C ASN A 2 49.62 51.63 -8.73
N ARG A 3 48.31 51.58 -8.98
CA ARG A 3 47.38 50.72 -8.24
C ARG A 3 46.41 50.07 -9.22
N ARG A 4 46.51 48.73 -9.26
CA ARG A 4 45.81 47.80 -10.14
C ARG A 4 44.37 47.60 -9.66
N ALA A 5 43.42 47.62 -10.58
CA ALA A 5 42.04 47.21 -10.34
C ALA A 5 41.98 45.67 -10.31
N LEU A 6 41.48 45.12 -9.20
CA LEU A 6 41.17 43.69 -9.07
C LEU A 6 39.69 43.49 -9.44
N LEU A 7 39.49 42.86 -10.61
CA LEU A 7 38.20 42.32 -11.04
C LEU A 7 37.86 41.10 -10.18
N ALA A 8 36.81 41.20 -9.37
CA ALA A 8 36.26 40.07 -8.63
C ALA A 8 35.46 39.18 -9.60
N ALA A 9 36.01 38.00 -9.90
CA ALA A 9 35.29 36.93 -10.57
C ALA A 9 34.28 36.35 -9.56
N VAL A 10 32.99 36.54 -9.84
CA VAL A 10 31.91 35.88 -9.09
C VAL A 10 31.79 34.45 -9.64
N PRO A 11 32.04 33.41 -8.83
CA PRO A 11 31.80 32.04 -9.30
C PRO A 11 30.29 31.82 -9.37
N SER A 12 29.78 31.67 -10.59
CA SER A 12 28.45 31.12 -10.82
C SER A 12 28.44 29.67 -10.33
N ILE A 13 27.99 29.47 -9.09
CA ILE A 13 27.72 28.15 -8.55
C ILE A 13 26.54 27.62 -9.36
N ALA A 14 26.82 26.77 -10.34
CA ALA A 14 25.82 25.95 -10.97
C ALA A 14 25.22 25.07 -9.88
N LEU A 15 24.02 25.42 -9.42
CA LEU A 15 23.16 24.52 -8.67
C LEU A 15 22.79 23.39 -9.64
N ALA A 16 23.68 22.40 -9.74
CA ALA A 16 23.30 21.06 -10.16
C ALA A 16 22.30 20.62 -9.09
N GLY A 17 21.02 20.89 -9.35
CA GLY A 17 19.93 20.48 -8.50
C GLY A 17 20.08 19.00 -8.27
N CYS A 18 20.39 18.62 -7.04
CA CYS A 18 20.12 17.29 -6.56
C CYS A 18 18.62 17.11 -6.80
N ALA A 19 18.26 16.44 -7.89
CA ALA A 19 16.95 15.84 -8.04
C ALA A 19 16.87 14.80 -6.92
N THR A 20 16.44 15.27 -5.75
CA THR A 20 16.02 14.40 -4.66
C THR A 20 15.06 13.42 -5.28
N ARG A 21 15.44 12.13 -5.30
CA ARG A 21 14.54 10.99 -5.42
C ARG A 21 13.58 10.98 -4.23
N LEU A 22 12.80 12.04 -4.08
CA LEU A 22 11.51 11.98 -3.42
C LEU A 22 10.73 11.03 -4.32
N GLY A 23 10.60 9.77 -3.89
CA GLY A 23 9.67 8.85 -4.51
C GLY A 23 8.35 9.61 -4.62
N ILE A 24 7.82 9.71 -5.83
CA ILE A 24 6.53 10.33 -6.07
C ILE A 24 5.56 9.51 -5.22
N ALA A 25 5.06 10.11 -4.14
CA ALA A 25 3.98 9.55 -3.39
C ALA A 25 2.74 9.81 -4.25
N ASP A 26 2.17 8.76 -4.82
CA ASP A 26 0.89 8.91 -5.50
C ASP A 26 -0.20 8.78 -4.43
N ARG A 27 -1.10 9.76 -4.39
CA ARG A 27 -2.31 9.68 -3.61
C ARG A 27 -3.28 8.76 -4.34
N ILE A 28 -3.65 7.67 -3.70
CA ILE A 28 -4.48 6.61 -4.28
C ILE A 28 -5.60 6.22 -3.33
N GLU A 29 -6.72 5.77 -3.88
CA GLU A 29 -7.81 5.14 -3.13
C GLU A 29 -7.66 3.63 -3.18
N ILE A 30 -7.69 2.98 -2.03
CA ILE A 30 -7.65 1.51 -1.94
C ILE A 30 -9.04 0.99 -2.27
N THR A 31 -9.20 0.34 -3.42
CA THR A 31 -10.49 -0.22 -3.83
C THR A 31 -10.64 -1.68 -3.42
N ARG A 32 -9.54 -2.42 -3.23
CA ARG A 32 -9.55 -3.77 -2.63
C ARG A 32 -8.37 -4.00 -1.69
N LYS A 33 -8.59 -4.83 -0.69
CA LYS A 33 -7.60 -5.31 0.28
C LYS A 33 -7.80 -6.82 0.46
N PHE A 34 -6.75 -7.60 0.29
CA PHE A 34 -6.87 -9.07 0.26
C PHE A 34 -5.62 -9.80 0.74
N VAL A 35 -5.83 -10.99 1.28
CA VAL A 35 -4.74 -11.91 1.66
C VAL A 35 -4.67 -13.00 0.61
N ARG A 36 -3.51 -13.12 -0.05
CA ARG A 36 -3.26 -14.17 -1.05
C ARG A 36 -2.34 -15.22 -0.48
N LEU A 37 -2.72 -16.49 -0.64
CA LEU A 37 -2.01 -17.65 -0.10
C LEU A 37 -1.44 -18.49 -1.24
N HIS A 38 -0.19 -18.93 -1.08
CA HIS A 38 0.53 -19.79 -2.03
C HIS A 38 0.82 -21.13 -1.34
N PRO A 39 0.20 -22.24 -1.76
CA PRO A 39 0.46 -23.56 -1.16
C PRO A 39 1.83 -24.14 -1.54
N TRP A 40 2.30 -25.15 -0.80
CA TRP A 40 3.62 -25.78 -1.00
C TRP A 40 3.72 -26.75 -2.19
N ASP A 41 2.59 -27.35 -2.61
CA ASP A 41 2.57 -28.46 -3.57
C ASP A 41 2.30 -28.03 -5.03
N ASP A 42 2.84 -26.87 -5.45
CA ASP A 42 2.61 -26.24 -6.76
C ASP A 42 1.12 -25.95 -7.08
N ASP A 43 0.23 -26.01 -6.08
CA ASP A 43 -1.17 -25.60 -6.24
C ASP A 43 -1.27 -24.11 -6.59
N GLU A 44 -2.32 -23.75 -7.34
CA GLU A 44 -2.51 -22.36 -7.77
C GLU A 44 -2.76 -21.42 -6.57
N PRO A 45 -2.05 -20.28 -6.50
CA PRO A 45 -2.27 -19.30 -5.43
C PRO A 45 -3.67 -18.69 -5.50
N PHE A 46 -4.33 -18.56 -4.35
CA PHE A 46 -5.71 -18.08 -4.24
C PHE A 46 -5.85 -16.93 -3.24
N ASP A 47 -6.84 -16.08 -3.47
CA ASP A 47 -7.19 -15.00 -2.55
C ASP A 47 -8.10 -15.57 -1.46
N ALA A 48 -7.56 -15.69 -0.24
CA ALA A 48 -8.25 -16.31 0.88
C ALA A 48 -9.34 -15.41 1.46
N VAL A 49 -9.20 -14.10 1.29
CA VAL A 49 -10.22 -13.12 1.68
C VAL A 49 -10.01 -11.86 0.86
N VAL A 50 -11.10 -11.28 0.36
CA VAL A 50 -11.07 -10.04 -0.43
C VAL A 50 -12.12 -9.09 0.12
N ARG A 51 -11.65 -7.95 0.63
CA ARG A 51 -12.50 -6.84 1.05
C ARG A 51 -12.43 -5.75 -0.01
N ARG A 52 -13.59 -5.35 -0.53
CA ARG A 52 -13.75 -4.37 -1.59
C ARG A 52 -14.48 -3.15 -1.06
N TYR A 53 -14.11 -1.99 -1.59
CA TYR A 53 -14.88 -0.77 -1.48
C TYR A 53 -15.58 -0.47 -2.80
N ASP A 54 -16.86 -0.19 -2.71
CA ASP A 54 -17.68 0.39 -3.77
C ASP A 54 -18.23 1.75 -3.29
N PRO A 55 -18.15 2.82 -4.09
CA PRO A 55 -18.60 4.14 -3.65
C PRO A 55 -20.11 4.23 -3.40
N ASP A 56 -20.90 3.37 -4.03
CA ASP A 56 -22.36 3.34 -3.89
C ASP A 56 -22.81 2.34 -2.82
N GLU A 57 -22.11 1.20 -2.68
CA GLU A 57 -22.50 0.10 -1.77
C GLU A 57 -21.71 0.07 -0.45
N GLY A 58 -20.57 0.78 -0.37
CA GLY A 58 -19.70 0.80 0.80
C GLY A 58 -18.65 -0.32 0.79
N VAL A 59 -18.16 -0.68 1.97
CA VAL A 59 -17.15 -1.75 2.13
C VAL A 59 -17.84 -3.08 2.36
N ALA A 60 -17.47 -4.10 1.60
CA ALA A 60 -17.99 -5.46 1.73
C ALA A 60 -16.93 -6.49 1.33
N TYR A 61 -17.18 -7.76 1.62
CA TYR A 61 -16.38 -8.86 1.09
C TYR A 61 -16.88 -9.24 -0.31
N ASP A 62 -15.98 -9.46 -1.26
CA ASP A 62 -16.34 -9.83 -2.65
C ASP A 62 -16.99 -11.23 -2.69
N ASP A 63 -16.51 -12.15 -1.86
CA ASP A 63 -16.99 -13.52 -1.72
C ASP A 63 -16.84 -13.99 -0.25
N ASP A 64 -17.42 -15.15 0.08
CA ASP A 64 -17.22 -15.79 1.38
C ASP A 64 -15.72 -16.05 1.62
N PRO A 65 -15.15 -15.66 2.79
CA PRO A 65 -13.76 -15.93 3.11
C PRO A 65 -13.46 -17.43 3.07
N HIS A 66 -12.27 -17.79 2.56
CA HIS A 66 -11.78 -19.16 2.56
C HIS A 66 -11.64 -19.69 4.00
N GLU A 67 -11.81 -21.01 4.19
CA GLU A 67 -11.77 -21.67 5.51
C GLU A 67 -10.50 -21.38 6.33
N ALA A 68 -9.40 -21.03 5.65
CA ALA A 68 -8.14 -20.62 6.28
C ALA A 68 -8.27 -19.34 7.14
N LEU A 69 -9.21 -18.47 6.80
CA LEU A 69 -9.46 -17.17 7.43
C LEU A 69 -10.91 -16.94 7.87
N ALA A 70 -11.86 -17.79 7.47
CA ALA A 70 -13.29 -17.60 7.74
C ALA A 70 -13.63 -17.42 9.22
N ASP A 71 -12.95 -18.13 10.12
CA ASP A 71 -13.17 -18.01 11.56
C ASP A 71 -12.42 -16.84 12.22
N GLU A 72 -11.55 -16.16 11.47
CA GLU A 72 -10.68 -15.09 11.96
C GLU A 72 -11.14 -13.69 11.54
N VAL A 73 -12.10 -13.62 10.61
CA VAL A 73 -12.58 -12.37 10.02
C VAL A 73 -14.03 -12.13 10.42
N ASP A 74 -14.32 -10.95 10.95
CA ASP A 74 -15.68 -10.50 11.21
C ASP A 74 -16.14 -9.64 10.02
N PRO A 75 -17.32 -9.91 9.43
CA PRO A 75 -17.85 -9.12 8.32
C PRO A 75 -17.94 -7.61 8.63
N ASP A 76 -18.20 -7.27 9.90
CA ASP A 76 -18.44 -5.92 10.38
C ASP A 76 -17.16 -5.25 10.91
N GLU A 77 -16.02 -5.94 10.99
CA GLU A 77 -14.75 -5.38 11.49
C GLU A 77 -13.69 -5.19 10.37
N PRO A 78 -12.73 -4.25 10.53
CA PRO A 78 -11.53 -4.13 9.71
C PRO A 78 -10.83 -5.45 9.41
N LEU A 79 -10.36 -5.65 8.18
CA LEU A 79 -9.59 -6.86 7.84
C LEU A 79 -8.18 -6.76 8.42
N VAL A 80 -7.99 -7.34 9.61
CA VAL A 80 -6.70 -7.30 10.32
C VAL A 80 -6.14 -8.70 10.52
N VAL A 81 -4.89 -8.90 10.15
CA VAL A 81 -4.18 -10.17 10.36
C VAL A 81 -3.36 -10.08 11.64
N SER A 82 -3.84 -10.72 12.70
CA SER A 82 -3.13 -10.83 13.99
C SER A 82 -1.82 -11.61 13.85
N ASP A 83 -0.91 -11.46 14.83
CA ASP A 83 0.35 -12.21 14.84
C ASP A 83 0.12 -13.73 14.84
N SER A 84 -0.84 -14.22 15.63
CA SER A 84 -1.14 -15.66 15.70
C SER A 84 -1.69 -16.22 14.39
N VAL A 85 -2.51 -15.44 13.68
CA VAL A 85 -3.02 -15.83 12.35
C VAL A 85 -1.89 -15.81 11.33
N ALA A 86 -1.05 -14.78 11.32
CA ALA A 86 0.09 -14.69 10.41
C ALA A 86 1.08 -15.86 10.61
N ASP A 87 1.40 -16.20 11.86
CA ASP A 87 2.28 -17.32 12.19
C ASP A 87 1.70 -18.67 11.74
N ARG A 88 0.38 -18.85 11.92
CA ARG A 88 -0.33 -20.05 11.43
C ARG A 88 -0.26 -20.15 9.91
N LEU A 89 -0.64 -19.09 9.19
CA LEU A 89 -0.60 -19.07 7.73
C LEU A 89 0.81 -19.31 7.19
N ALA A 90 1.83 -18.72 7.80
CA ALA A 90 3.23 -18.93 7.41
C ALA A 90 3.74 -20.36 7.68
N ALA A 91 3.08 -21.12 8.55
CA ALA A 91 3.39 -22.53 8.77
C ALA A 91 2.68 -23.45 7.77
N GLU A 92 1.49 -23.06 7.29
CA GLU A 92 0.63 -23.86 6.42
C GLU A 92 0.87 -23.59 4.91
N TYR A 93 1.33 -22.39 4.57
CA TYR A 93 1.51 -21.93 3.19
C TYR A 93 2.96 -21.53 2.92
N GLU A 94 3.40 -21.70 1.67
CA GLU A 94 4.75 -21.33 1.22
C GLU A 94 4.94 -19.80 1.27
N ILE A 95 3.95 -19.06 0.79
CA ILE A 95 3.97 -17.60 0.75
C ILE A 95 2.61 -17.05 1.18
N VAL A 96 2.66 -16.03 2.05
CA VAL A 96 1.51 -15.23 2.46
C VAL A 96 1.74 -13.81 1.97
N GLU A 97 0.89 -13.33 1.08
CA GLU A 97 0.96 -11.96 0.55
C GLU A 97 -0.21 -11.12 1.07
N TYR A 98 0.13 -9.94 1.58
CA TYR A 98 -0.83 -8.93 2.02
C TYR A 98 -0.96 -7.89 0.92
N ARG A 99 -2.07 -7.89 0.18
CA ARG A 99 -2.18 -7.17 -1.08
C ARG A 99 -3.27 -6.11 -1.02
N ILE A 100 -3.04 -5.05 -1.80
CA ILE A 100 -4.04 -4.04 -2.08
C ILE A 100 -4.15 -3.83 -3.59
N TYR A 101 -5.35 -3.50 -4.03
CA TYR A 101 -5.63 -2.93 -5.34
C TYR A 101 -6.08 -1.50 -5.13
N ALA A 102 -5.37 -0.55 -5.73
CA ALA A 102 -5.59 0.87 -5.49
C ALA A 102 -5.54 1.66 -6.79
N CYS A 103 -6.41 2.66 -6.89
CA CYS A 103 -6.61 3.47 -8.09
C CYS A 103 -6.25 4.93 -7.84
N ALA A 104 -5.80 5.62 -8.89
CA ALA A 104 -5.70 7.07 -8.86
C ALA A 104 -7.07 7.71 -8.60
N LEU A 105 -7.11 8.79 -7.81
CA LEU A 105 -8.38 9.45 -7.44
C LEU A 105 -9.15 10.03 -8.63
N ASP A 106 -8.41 10.48 -9.65
CA ASP A 106 -8.96 11.22 -10.80
C ASP A 106 -8.84 10.44 -12.12
N GLY A 107 -8.61 9.11 -12.08
CA GLY A 107 -8.42 8.34 -13.31
C GLY A 107 -8.45 6.83 -13.14
N ASP A 108 -8.41 6.13 -14.27
CA ASP A 108 -8.53 4.68 -14.36
C ASP A 108 -7.19 3.93 -14.14
N ASP A 109 -6.17 4.62 -13.61
CA ASP A 109 -4.87 4.02 -13.34
C ASP A 109 -4.89 3.29 -12.01
N CYS A 110 -5.13 1.99 -12.09
CA CYS A 110 -5.19 1.11 -10.94
C CYS A 110 -4.00 0.15 -10.94
N ARG A 111 -3.45 -0.07 -9.76
CA ARG A 111 -2.31 -0.94 -9.55
C ARG A 111 -2.50 -1.82 -8.34
N GLU A 112 -1.97 -3.02 -8.47
CA GLU A 112 -1.87 -3.98 -7.40
C GLU A 112 -0.49 -3.88 -6.75
N THR A 113 -0.44 -3.98 -5.43
CA THR A 113 0.83 -4.04 -4.72
C THR A 113 0.76 -4.90 -3.46
N THR A 114 1.92 -5.42 -3.06
CA THR A 114 2.08 -6.21 -1.83
C THR A 114 2.68 -5.32 -0.76
N LEU A 115 2.08 -5.35 0.42
CA LEU A 115 2.48 -4.63 1.62
C LEU A 115 3.12 -5.58 2.63
N VAL A 116 3.86 -5.01 3.58
CA VAL A 116 4.14 -5.70 4.83
C VAL A 116 2.87 -5.74 5.69
N ARG A 117 2.75 -6.74 6.57
CA ARG A 117 1.55 -6.94 7.40
C ARG A 117 1.17 -5.73 8.24
N GLU A 118 2.15 -5.02 8.79
CA GLU A 118 1.92 -3.80 9.58
C GLU A 118 1.21 -2.73 8.73
N ASP A 119 1.74 -2.41 7.55
CA ASP A 119 1.15 -1.46 6.61
C ASP A 119 -0.23 -1.93 6.12
N PHE A 120 -0.38 -3.24 5.86
CA PHE A 120 -1.67 -3.82 5.48
C PHE A 120 -2.73 -3.66 6.56
N ASN A 121 -2.39 -3.95 7.82
CA ASN A 121 -3.32 -3.82 8.96
C ASN A 121 -3.64 -2.35 9.28
N ALA A 122 -2.83 -1.39 8.82
CA ALA A 122 -3.06 0.03 9.08
C ALA A 122 -4.11 0.66 8.15
N VAL A 123 -4.36 0.06 6.98
CA VAL A 123 -5.23 0.60 5.93
C VAL A 123 -6.45 -0.27 5.69
N GLU A 124 -7.54 0.31 5.21
CA GLU A 124 -8.76 -0.40 4.81
C GLU A 124 -9.15 -0.11 3.36
N ALA A 125 -10.05 -0.94 2.81
CA ALA A 125 -10.69 -0.61 1.54
C ALA A 125 -11.54 0.66 1.72
N GLY A 126 -11.42 1.61 0.78
CA GLY A 126 -12.00 2.94 0.83
C GLY A 126 -11.09 4.00 1.44
N ASP A 127 -9.94 3.63 2.01
CA ASP A 127 -8.96 4.60 2.49
C ASP A 127 -8.26 5.30 1.33
N VAL A 128 -8.00 6.59 1.51
CA VAL A 128 -7.15 7.38 0.61
C VAL A 128 -5.78 7.58 1.26
N VAL A 129 -4.74 7.06 0.60
CA VAL A 129 -3.38 6.95 1.17
C VAL A 129 -2.32 7.46 0.22
N ASP A 130 -1.17 7.85 0.78
CA ASP A 130 0.05 8.12 0.03
C ASP A 130 0.97 6.89 0.08
N ILE A 131 1.22 6.27 -1.08
CA ILE A 131 2.14 5.14 -1.20
C ILE A 131 3.43 5.56 -1.87
N VAL A 132 4.56 5.17 -1.28
CA VAL A 132 5.87 5.32 -1.90
C VAL A 132 6.37 3.96 -2.38
N SER A 133 6.43 3.83 -3.70
CA SER A 133 7.03 2.67 -4.36
C SER A 133 8.56 2.71 -4.20
N ARG A 134 9.14 1.68 -3.58
CA ARG A 134 10.61 1.50 -3.46
C ARG A 134 11.02 0.29 -4.31
N SER A 135 12.31 0.22 -4.68
CA SER A 135 12.84 -0.89 -5.50
C SER A 135 12.76 -2.26 -4.82
N SER A 136 12.49 -2.32 -3.52
CA SER A 136 12.34 -3.54 -2.72
C SER A 136 10.88 -3.84 -2.33
N GLY A 137 9.90 -3.10 -2.88
CA GLY A 137 8.47 -3.21 -2.54
C GLY A 137 7.81 -1.84 -2.34
N ALA A 138 6.48 -1.81 -2.24
CA ALA A 138 5.74 -0.60 -1.85
C ALA A 138 5.73 -0.44 -0.33
N GLY A 139 5.81 0.79 0.16
CA GLY A 139 5.67 1.11 1.58
C GLY A 139 4.68 2.24 1.79
N LEU A 140 3.89 2.15 2.86
CA LEU A 140 2.93 3.18 3.22
C LEU A 140 3.64 4.39 3.85
N VAL A 141 3.18 5.60 3.52
CA VAL A 141 3.75 6.83 4.10
C VAL A 141 2.75 7.60 4.95
N ASN A 142 1.49 7.66 4.53
CA ASN A 142 0.46 8.36 5.28
C ASN A 142 -0.95 7.88 4.91
N ILE A 143 -1.87 7.96 5.86
CA ILE A 143 -3.31 7.72 5.68
C ILE A 143 -3.99 9.07 5.85
N HIS A 144 -4.67 9.54 4.80
CA HIS A 144 -5.25 10.89 4.80
C HIS A 144 -6.70 10.90 5.28
N GLU A 145 -7.49 9.95 4.82
CA GLU A 145 -8.93 9.90 5.04
C GLU A 145 -9.36 8.45 5.24
N ARG A 146 -10.05 8.17 6.35
CA ARG A 146 -10.74 6.92 6.62
C ARG A 146 -12.24 7.16 6.56
N ARG A 147 -12.96 6.44 5.70
CA ARG A 147 -14.37 6.76 5.43
C ARG A 147 -15.30 6.44 6.61
N GLU A 148 -14.91 5.52 7.50
CA GLU A 148 -15.67 5.16 8.71
C GLU A 148 -15.78 6.32 9.74
N GLU A 149 -14.94 7.36 9.65
CA GLU A 149 -15.00 8.52 10.57
C GLU A 149 -15.90 9.67 10.07
N ARG A 150 -16.61 9.47 8.95
CA ARG A 150 -17.47 10.48 8.33
C ARG A 150 -18.96 10.13 8.47
N ASP A 151 -19.41 9.93 9.70
CA ASP A 151 -20.82 9.93 10.12
C ASP A 151 -21.10 11.04 11.15
#